data_AF-W6W1V3-F1
#
_entry.id   AF-W6W1V3-F1
#
_cell.length_a   1.000
_cell.length_b   1.000
_cell.length_c   1.000
_cell.angle_alpha   90.00
_cell.angle_beta   90.00
_cell.angle_gamma   90.00
#
_symmetry.space_group_name_H-M   'P 1'
#
loop_
_entity.id
_entity.type
_entity.pdbx_description
1 polymer ?
#
loop_
_entity_poly.entity_id
_entity_poly.type
_entity_poly.pdbx_seq_one_letter_code
_entity_poly.pdbx_strand_id
1 'polypeptide(L)' 'MEARYKTITIHLSDEDQTYVVESRVTGRHILEGNEEGVVCHMVDPSKAETIANLLNNYQNGGGRL' A
#
# COMPACT_ATOMS: atom_id res chain seq x y z
N MET A 1 1.18 8.69 16.29
CA MET A 1 0.27 8.70 15.12
C MET A 1 0.62 7.46 14.31
N GLU A 2 -0.31 6.52 14.19
CA GLU A 2 -0.11 5.38 13.29
C GLU A 2 -0.22 5.85 11.84
N ALA A 3 0.66 5.35 10.97
CA ALA A 3 0.57 5.62 9.54
C ALA A 3 -0.78 5.13 9.01
N ARG A 4 -1.41 5.88 8.09
CA ARG A 4 -2.70 5.50 7.48
C ARG A 4 -2.51 4.57 6.30
N TYR A 5 -1.36 4.65 5.63
CA TYR A 5 -0.99 3.76 4.54
C TYR A 5 0.27 2.99 4.88
N LYS A 6 0.34 1.75 4.40
CA LYS A 6 1.48 0.85 4.55
C LYS A 6 1.71 0.06 3.27
N THR A 7 2.83 -0.65 3.22
CA THR A 7 3.15 -1.59 2.15
C THR A 7 2.85 -3.02 2.61
N ILE A 8 2.36 -3.85 1.70
CA ILE A 8 2.25 -5.30 1.88
C ILE A 8 2.86 -5.97 0.65
N THR A 9 3.75 -6.93 0.87
CA THR A 9 4.25 -7.81 -0.19
C THR A 9 3.63 -9.19 0.01
N ILE A 10 3.02 -9.70 -1.04
CA ILE A 10 2.46 -11.05 -1.11
C ILE A 10 3.41 -11.89 -1.95
N HIS A 11 3.90 -12.98 -1.36
CA HIS A 11 4.72 -13.97 -2.04
C HIS A 11 3.80 -15.00 -2.69
N LEU A 12 3.70 -14.99 -4.02
CA LEU A 12 3.00 -16.00 -4.81
C LEU A 12 4.02 -17.04 -5.29
N SER A 13 3.52 -18.14 -5.85
CA SER A 13 4.39 -19.26 -6.26
C SER A 13 5.38 -18.91 -7.37
N ASP A 14 5.09 -17.90 -8.20
CA ASP A 14 5.90 -17.52 -9.37
C ASP A 14 6.45 -16.08 -9.27
N GLU A 15 5.87 -15.23 -8.41
CA GLU A 15 6.23 -13.82 -8.31
C GLU A 15 5.90 -13.21 -6.94
N ASP A 16 6.54 -12.10 -6.63
CA ASP A 16 6.22 -11.27 -5.47
C ASP A 16 5.44 -10.04 -5.91
N GLN A 17 4.26 -9.82 -5.34
CA GLN A 17 3.42 -8.67 -5.62
C GLN A 17 3.42 -7.71 -4.44
N THR A 18 3.86 -6.48 -4.68
CA THR A 18 3.87 -5.43 -3.64
C THR A 18 2.74 -4.44 -3.86
N TYR A 19 2.07 -4.10 -2.77
CA TYR A 19 0.89 -3.23 -2.74
C TYR A 19 1.11 -2.09 -1.76
N VAL A 20 0.53 -0.93 -2.08
CA VAL A 20 0.35 0.16 -1.13
C VAL A 20 -1.12 0.17 -0.73
N VAL A 21 -1.39 0.06 0.57
CA VAL A 21 -2.73 -0.17 1.11
C VAL A 21 -2.98 0.68 2.33
N GLU A 22 -4.25 0.90 2.67
CA GLU A 22 -4.62 1.44 3.98
C GLU A 22 -4.16 0.50 5.10
N SER A 23 -3.83 1.06 6.27
CA SER A 23 -3.28 0.31 7.40
C SER A 23 -4.20 -0.79 7.92
N ARG A 24 -5.52 -0.66 7.72
CA ARG A 24 -6.53 -1.66 8.04
C ARG A 24 -6.49 -2.90 7.14
N VAL A 25 -5.96 -2.78 5.93
CA VAL A 25 -5.88 -3.88 4.96
C VAL A 25 -4.83 -4.88 5.42
N THR A 26 -5.12 -6.17 5.21
CA THR A 26 -4.20 -7.27 5.53
C THR A 26 -3.92 -8.09 4.27
N GLY A 27 -2.86 -8.89 4.27
CA GLY A 27 -2.56 -9.75 3.11
C GLY A 27 -3.68 -10.73 2.78
N ARG A 28 -4.47 -11.14 3.79
CA ARG A 28 -5.66 -11.98 3.57
C ARG A 28 -6.72 -11.30 2.69
N HIS A 29 -6.97 -9.99 2.90
CA HIS A 29 -7.91 -9.25 2.06
C HIS A 29 -7.48 -9.28 0.59
N ILE A 30 -6.19 -9.09 0.34
CA ILE A 30 -5.61 -9.12 -1.01
C ILE A 30 -5.78 -10.52 -1.63
N LEU A 31 -5.48 -11.57 -0.88
CA LEU A 31 -5.61 -12.96 -1.34
C LEU A 31 -7.07 -13.40 -1.57
N GLU A 32 -8.01 -12.84 -0.81
CA GLU A 32 -9.46 -13.06 -1.00
C GLU A 32 -10.04 -12.22 -2.16
N GLY A 33 -9.22 -11.42 -2.84
CA GLY A 33 -9.65 -10.55 -3.94
C GLY A 33 -10.44 -9.32 -3.48
N ASN A 34 -10.37 -8.98 -2.19
CA ASN A 34 -10.97 -7.78 -1.64
C ASN A 34 -10.00 -6.60 -1.80
N GLU A 35 -10.27 -5.77 -2.81
CA GLU A 35 -9.44 -4.62 -3.16
C GLU A 35 -9.82 -3.33 -2.38
N GLU A 36 -10.76 -3.41 -1.44
CA GLU A 36 -11.15 -2.24 -0.64
C GLU A 36 -9.96 -1.73 0.20
N GLY A 37 -9.57 -0.48 -0.01
CA GLY A 37 -8.43 0.14 0.68
C GLY A 37 -7.08 -0.17 0.05
N VAL A 38 -7.02 -0.87 -1.09
CA VAL A 38 -5.82 -0.93 -1.92
C VAL A 38 -5.72 0.35 -2.75
N VAL A 39 -4.53 0.97 -2.72
CA VAL A 39 -4.28 2.25 -3.39
C VAL A 39 -3.43 2.05 -4.65
N CYS A 40 -2.45 1.14 -4.58
CA CYS A 40 -1.60 0.81 -5.71
C CYS A 40 -1.33 -0.69 -5.77
N HIS A 41 -1.42 -1.25 -6.98
CA HIS A 41 -1.19 -2.67 -7.28
C HIS A 41 0.15 -2.87 -7.99
N MET A 42 0.80 -4.00 -7.71
CA MET A 42 2.03 -4.45 -8.39
C MET A 42 3.10 -3.35 -8.48
N VAL A 43 3.31 -2.66 -7.37
CA VAL A 43 4.28 -1.58 -7.28
C VAL A 43 5.67 -2.18 -7.16
N ASP A 44 6.64 -1.58 -7.82
CA ASP A 44 8.04 -1.91 -7.58
C ASP A 44 8.37 -1.72 -6.08
N PRO A 45 8.95 -2.73 -5.39
CA PRO A 45 9.21 -2.66 -3.95
C PRO A 45 10.06 -1.46 -3.54
N SER A 46 11.02 -1.05 -4.37
CA SER A 46 11.89 0.11 -4.09
C SER A 46 11.12 1.45 -4.11
N LYS A 47 9.96 1.48 -4.76
CA LYS A 47 9.09 2.66 -4.87
C LYS A 47 7.90 2.61 -3.90
N ALA A 48 7.49 1.43 -3.48
CA ALA A 48 6.30 1.24 -2.64
C ALA A 48 6.39 2.02 -1.31
N GLU A 49 7.54 1.98 -0.64
CA GLU A 49 7.74 2.77 0.59
C GLU A 49 7.69 4.27 0.35
N THR A 50 8.26 4.73 -0.77
CA THR A 50 8.22 6.16 -1.14
C THR A 50 6.78 6.61 -1.35
N ILE A 51 5.95 5.81 -2.03
CA ILE A 51 4.53 6.12 -2.26
C ILE A 51 3.76 6.12 -0.95
N ALA A 52 3.93 5.11 -0.09
CA ALA A 52 3.28 5.07 1.21
C ALA A 52 3.64 6.30 2.07
N ASN A 53 4.92 6.69 2.09
CA ASN A 53 5.40 7.87 2.80
C ASN A 53 4.82 9.16 2.21
N LEU A 54 4.77 9.30 0.89
CA LEU A 54 4.15 10.44 0.23
C LEU A 54 2.67 10.57 0.60
N LEU A 55 1.90 9.48 0.56
CA LEU A 55 0.48 9.49 0.90
C LEU A 55 0.24 9.86 2.37
N ASN A 56 1.06 9.33 3.28
CA ASN A 56 1.00 9.68 4.71
C ASN A 56 1.39 11.15 4.96
N ASN A 57 2.34 11.70 4.20
CA ASN A 57 2.81 13.08 4.35
C ASN A 57 1.91 14.12 3.65
N TYR A 58 1.33 13.80 2.49
CA TYR A 58 0.43 14.70 1.76
C TYR A 58 -0.79 15.10 2.58
N GLN A 59 -1.33 14.18 3.37
CA GLN A 59 -2.45 14.44 4.28
C GLN A 59 -2.06 15.32 5.47
N ASN A 60 -0.80 15.26 5.92
CA ASN A 60 -0.31 16.09 7.03
C ASN A 60 0.07 17.51 6.59
N GLY A 61 0.27 17.73 5.28
CA GLY A 61 0.76 19.00 4.71
C GLY A 61 -0.25 19.82 3.91
N GLY A 62 -1.48 19.35 3.68
CA GLY A 62 -2.50 20.13 2.97
C GLY A 62 -2.16 20.49 1.51
N GLY A 63 -1.36 19.66 0.82
CA GLY A 63 -0.96 19.90 -0.57
C GLY A 63 -2.09 19.60 -1.55
N ARG A 64 -2.67 20.64 -2.15
CA ARG A 64 -3.57 20.55 -3.32
C ARG A 64 -2.75 20.17 -4.56
N LEU A 65 -3.24 19.19 -5.32
CA LEU A 65 -2.88 18.99 -6.73
C LEU A 65 -3.54 20.07 -7.60
#